data_AF-A0A1V5LD09-F1
#
_entry.id   AF-A0A1V5LD09-F1
#
_cell.length_a   1.000
_cell.length_b   1.000
_cell.length_c   1.000
_cell.angle_alpha   90.00
_cell.angle_beta   90.00
_cell.angle_gamma   90.00
#
_symmetry.space_group_name_H-M   'P 1'
#
loop_
_entity.id
_entity.type
_entity.pdbx_description
1 polymer ?
#
loop_
_entity_poly.entity_id
_entity_poly.type
_entity_poly.pdbx_seq_one_letter_code
_entity_poly.pdbx_strand_id
1 'polypeptide(L)'
;MGVFVGFDVPRTLGSRDTGGVVAAPIFRDFMYSYLKNKPSTPFRVPSGIKFIRVNHKTGLPAKVVDEDVILEAFKPEDNFSNSKNIDSDGEESNLINNQVEDNVPDVGGIY
;
A
#
# COMPACT_ATOMS: atom_id res chain seq x y z
N MET A 1 -18.50 -0.04 -8.61
CA MET A 1 -18.91 -1.09 -9.57
C MET A 1 -18.23 -2.38 -9.16
N GLY A 2 -18.95 -3.48 -9.12
CA GLY A 2 -18.37 -4.82 -8.99
C GLY A 2 -18.81 -5.68 -10.17
N VAL A 3 -17.98 -6.62 -10.59
CA VAL A 3 -18.31 -7.60 -11.64
C VAL A 3 -18.22 -8.98 -11.03
N PHE A 4 -19.31 -9.73 -11.13
CA PHE A 4 -19.38 -11.14 -10.76
C PHE A 4 -19.69 -11.95 -12.01
N VAL A 5 -18.96 -13.05 -12.20
CA VAL A 5 -19.20 -13.99 -13.30
C VAL A 5 -19.19 -15.39 -12.74
N GLY A 6 -20.24 -16.14 -13.02
CA GLY A 6 -20.42 -17.51 -12.56
C GLY A 6 -21.64 -18.12 -13.23
N PHE A 7 -21.79 -19.42 -13.07
CA PHE A 7 -23.03 -20.11 -13.42
C PHE A 7 -24.01 -20.03 -12.27
N ASP A 8 -25.30 -19.95 -12.57
CA ASP A 8 -26.37 -19.93 -11.56
C ASP A 8 -26.30 -21.14 -10.63
N VAL A 9 -26.00 -22.32 -11.19
CA VAL A 9 -25.64 -23.52 -10.43
C VAL A 9 -24.11 -23.58 -10.34
N PRO A 10 -23.50 -23.51 -9.13
CA PRO A 10 -22.05 -23.43 -8.98
C PRO A 10 -21.32 -24.60 -9.64
N ARG A 11 -20.47 -24.27 -10.62
CA ARG A 11 -19.56 -25.18 -11.29
C ARG A 11 -18.32 -24.43 -11.72
N THR A 12 -17.24 -25.17 -11.99
CA THR A 12 -16.00 -24.56 -12.49
C THR A 12 -16.24 -23.84 -13.82
N LEU A 13 -15.68 -22.63 -13.97
CA LEU A 13 -15.61 -21.92 -15.26
C LEU A 13 -14.56 -22.59 -16.16
N GLY A 14 -13.47 -23.04 -15.55
CA GLY A 14 -12.33 -23.67 -16.20
C GLY A 14 -11.09 -23.53 -15.30
N SER A 15 -10.08 -24.37 -15.48
CA SER A 15 -8.86 -24.32 -14.65
C SER A 15 -8.04 -23.04 -14.81
N ARG A 16 -8.30 -22.26 -15.87
CA ARG A 16 -7.61 -21.00 -16.20
C ARG A 16 -8.52 -19.77 -16.10
N ASP A 17 -9.78 -19.97 -15.72
CA ASP A 17 -10.81 -18.93 -15.75
C ASP A 17 -10.92 -18.26 -14.37
N THR A 18 -9.90 -17.47 -14.07
CA THR A 18 -9.83 -16.66 -12.84
C THR A 18 -10.53 -15.31 -13.02
N GLY A 19 -10.75 -14.58 -11.92
CA GLY A 19 -11.34 -13.24 -12.00
C GLY A 19 -10.55 -12.26 -12.88
N GLY A 20 -9.22 -12.40 -12.93
CA GLY A 20 -8.36 -11.59 -13.81
C GLY A 20 -8.53 -11.90 -15.30
N VAL A 21 -8.94 -13.12 -15.65
CA VAL A 21 -9.17 -13.54 -17.04
C VAL A 21 -10.60 -13.26 -17.48
N VAL A 22 -11.58 -13.50 -16.60
CA VAL A 22 -13.00 -13.44 -16.97
C VAL A 22 -13.63 -12.09 -16.62
N ALA A 23 -13.52 -11.66 -15.35
CA ALA A 23 -14.22 -10.45 -14.88
C ALA A 23 -13.46 -9.15 -15.22
N ALA A 24 -12.13 -9.14 -15.16
CA ALA A 24 -11.34 -7.93 -15.35
C ALA A 24 -11.47 -7.31 -16.77
N PRO A 25 -11.50 -8.08 -17.88
CA PRO A 25 -11.73 -7.49 -19.20
C PRO A 25 -13.11 -6.85 -19.35
N ILE A 26 -14.16 -7.44 -18.76
CA ILE A 26 -15.52 -6.87 -18.76
C ILE A 26 -15.52 -5.51 -18.05
N PHE A 27 -14.89 -5.45 -16.87
CA PHE A 27 -14.75 -4.20 -16.12
C PHE A 27 -13.96 -3.16 -16.93
N ARG A 28 -12.83 -3.55 -17.54
CA ARG A 28 -12.00 -2.68 -18.38
C ARG A 28 -12.83 -2.07 -19.51
N ASP A 29 -13.52 -2.87 -20.30
CA ASP A 29 -14.24 -2.40 -21.50
C ASP A 29 -15.37 -1.44 -21.15
N PHE A 30 -16.10 -1.77 -20.09
CA PHE A 30 -17.14 -0.89 -19.55
C PHE A 30 -16.56 0.43 -19.05
N MET A 31 -15.53 0.39 -18.19
CA MET A 31 -14.94 1.59 -17.61
C MET A 31 -14.22 2.44 -18.62
N TYR A 32 -13.54 1.84 -19.60
CA TYR A 32 -12.89 2.54 -20.70
C TYR A 32 -13.90 3.38 -21.50
N SER A 33 -15.07 2.79 -21.80
CA SER A 33 -16.15 3.49 -22.49
C SER A 33 -16.80 4.57 -21.61
N TYR A 34 -17.06 4.24 -20.34
CA TYR A 34 -17.75 5.13 -19.39
C TYR A 34 -16.90 6.35 -18.97
N LEU A 35 -15.58 6.19 -18.85
CA LEU A 35 -14.67 7.23 -18.40
C LEU A 35 -14.10 8.10 -19.53
N LYS A 36 -14.36 7.77 -20.81
CA LYS A 36 -13.73 8.42 -21.98
C LYS A 36 -13.72 9.96 -21.96
N ASN A 37 -14.80 10.57 -21.49
CA ASN A 37 -14.95 12.04 -21.45
C ASN A 37 -15.03 12.59 -20.02
N LYS A 38 -14.58 11.82 -19.03
CA LYS A 38 -14.56 12.24 -17.63
C LYS A 38 -13.16 12.70 -17.24
N PRO A 39 -13.01 13.81 -16.51
CA PRO A 39 -11.70 14.24 -16.04
C PRO A 39 -11.13 13.20 -15.08
N SER A 40 -9.81 12.96 -15.18
CA SER A 40 -9.11 12.13 -14.21
C SER A 40 -9.17 12.81 -12.84
N THR A 41 -9.76 12.13 -11.87
CA THR A 41 -9.78 12.61 -10.49
C THR A 41 -8.61 11.95 -9.76
N PRO A 42 -7.60 12.71 -9.30
CA PRO A 42 -6.47 12.12 -8.60
C PRO A 42 -6.93 11.50 -7.28
N PHE A 43 -6.21 10.47 -6.84
CA PHE A 43 -6.40 9.92 -5.50
C PHE A 43 -5.96 10.96 -4.47
N ARG A 44 -6.87 11.33 -3.56
CA ARG A 44 -6.55 12.26 -2.47
C ARG A 44 -6.09 11.47 -1.27
N VAL A 45 -4.93 11.84 -0.73
CA VAL A 45 -4.43 11.26 0.52
C VAL A 45 -5.46 11.54 1.63
N PRO A 46 -6.04 10.50 2.26
CA PRO A 46 -6.95 10.70 3.38
C PRO A 46 -6.22 11.33 4.56
N SER A 47 -6.93 12.15 5.35
CA SER A 47 -6.35 12.72 6.57
C SER A 47 -5.94 11.61 7.55
N GLY A 48 -4.80 11.81 8.21
CA GLY A 48 -4.25 10.86 9.19
C GLY A 48 -3.36 9.78 8.60
N ILE A 49 -3.33 9.56 7.28
CA ILE A 49 -2.36 8.62 6.69
C ILE A 49 -0.95 9.19 6.79
N LYS A 50 -0.01 8.36 7.26
CA LYS A 50 1.42 8.66 7.29
C LYS A 50 2.13 7.82 6.24
N PHE A 51 3.01 8.45 5.46
CA PHE A 51 3.88 7.75 4.54
C PHE A 51 5.23 7.48 5.19
N ILE A 52 5.65 6.22 5.20
CA ILE A 52 6.89 5.77 5.84
C ILE A 52 7.74 5.03 4.82
N ARG A 53 9.06 5.28 4.86
CA ARG A 53 10.03 4.54 4.07
C ARG A 53 10.18 3.13 4.63
N VAL A 54 9.92 2.12 3.82
CA VAL A 54 9.94 0.70 4.20
C VAL A 54 10.93 -0.05 3.33
N ASN A 55 11.76 -0.89 3.95
CA ASN A 55 12.61 -1.82 3.20
C ASN A 55 11.70 -2.89 2.57
N HIS A 56 11.66 -2.90 1.23
CA HIS A 56 10.70 -3.72 0.47
C HIS A 56 10.82 -5.23 0.75
N LYS A 57 12.02 -5.70 1.12
CA LYS A 57 12.25 -7.12 1.44
C LYS A 57 11.80 -7.51 2.83
N THR A 58 11.92 -6.61 3.81
CA THR A 58 11.66 -6.93 5.23
C THR A 58 10.30 -6.44 5.72
N GLY A 59 9.71 -5.44 5.07
CA GLY A 59 8.49 -4.78 5.53
C GLY A 59 8.68 -3.89 6.76
N LEU A 60 9.92 -3.71 7.24
CA LEU A 60 10.26 -2.85 8.38
C LEU A 60 10.62 -1.43 7.91
N PRO A 61 10.55 -0.43 8.81
CA PRO A 61 11.06 0.91 8.52
C PRO A 61 12.49 0.83 7.99
N ALA A 62 12.73 1.50 6.86
CA ALA A 62 14.00 1.48 6.17
C ALA A 62 15.09 2.15 7.02
N LYS A 63 16.25 1.51 7.09
CA LYS A 63 17.48 2.09 7.61
C LYS A 63 18.16 2.90 6.52
N VAL A 64 19.08 3.80 6.92
CA VAL A 64 19.86 4.61 5.97
C VAL A 64 20.66 3.77 4.97
N VAL A 65 21.09 2.58 5.40
CA VAL A 65 21.86 1.63 4.58
C VAL A 65 21.01 0.82 3.61
N ASP A 66 19.68 0.91 3.71
CA ASP A 66 18.80 0.12 2.84
C ASP A 66 18.72 0.75 1.44
N GLU A 67 19.04 -0.04 0.44
CA GLU A 67 19.02 0.38 -0.97
C GLU A 67 17.64 0.15 -1.63
N ASP A 68 16.91 -0.89 -1.21
CA ASP A 68 15.60 -1.27 -1.77
C ASP A 68 14.47 -0.77 -0.86
N VAL A 69 14.06 0.48 -1.09
CA VAL A 69 13.13 1.22 -0.22
C VAL A 69 11.92 1.71 -1.00
N ILE A 70 10.72 1.41 -0.48
CA ILE A 70 9.44 1.91 -0.98
C ILE A 70 8.79 2.86 0.02
N LEU A 71 7.87 3.69 -0.46
CA LEU A 71 7.02 4.52 0.39
C LEU A 71 5.69 3.81 0.61
N GLU A 72 5.35 3.53 1.87
CA GLU A 72 4.13 2.80 2.23
C GLU A 72 3.23 3.66 3.13
N ALA A 73 1.91 3.51 2.95
CA ALA A 73 0.90 4.26 3.68
C ALA A 73 0.45 3.51 4.94
N PHE A 74 0.54 4.18 6.09
CA PHE A 74 0.16 3.63 7.39
C PHE A 74 -0.86 4.51 8.09
N LYS A 75 -1.67 3.88 8.95
CA LYS A 75 -2.58 4.61 9.83
C LYS A 75 -1.81 5.30 10.96
N PRO A 76 -2.34 6.37 11.58
CA PRO A 76 -1.64 7.06 12.65
C PRO A 76 -1.26 6.16 13.83
N GLU A 77 -2.09 5.15 14.11
CA GLU A 77 -1.95 4.20 15.21
C GLU A 77 -0.96 3.04 14.95
N ASP A 78 -0.46 2.92 13.72
CA ASP A 78 0.53 1.88 13.40
C ASP A 78 1.86 2.23 14.08
N ASN A 79 2.26 1.41 15.04
CA ASN A 79 3.42 1.65 15.88
C ASN A 79 4.66 0.90 15.36
N PHE A 80 5.66 1.66 14.92
CA PHE A 80 6.94 1.12 14.45
C PHE A 80 8.03 1.08 15.53
N SER A 81 7.68 1.43 16.77
CA SER A 81 8.61 1.62 17.90
C SER A 81 9.13 0.32 18.54
N ASN A 82 8.88 -0.85 17.97
CA ASN A 82 9.27 -2.12 18.58
C ASN A 82 10.13 -3.00 17.65
N SER A 83 11.15 -2.43 17.01
CA SER A 83 12.37 -3.21 16.83
C SER A 83 13.10 -3.19 18.17
N LYS A 84 12.77 -4.12 19.09
CA LYS A 84 13.68 -4.40 20.20
C LYS A 84 15.02 -4.81 19.57
N ASN A 85 16.02 -3.94 19.64
CA ASN A 85 17.41 -4.39 19.59
C ASN A 85 17.60 -5.16 20.89
N ILE A 86 17.34 -6.46 20.86
CA ILE A 86 17.83 -7.34 21.92
C ILE A 86 19.30 -7.57 21.59
N ASP A 87 20.13 -6.62 22.00
CA ASP A 87 21.54 -6.87 22.16
C ASP A 87 21.64 -7.95 23.25
N SER A 88 22.37 -9.05 22.99
CA SER A 88 22.47 -10.19 23.91
C SER A 88 23.12 -9.88 25.26
N ASP A 89 23.52 -8.63 25.51
CA ASP A 89 24.28 -8.23 26.69
C ASP A 89 23.56 -7.19 27.58
N GLY A 90 22.26 -6.93 27.36
CA GLY A 90 21.40 -6.35 28.39
C GLY A 90 21.68 -4.90 28.82
N GLU A 91 22.22 -4.05 27.94
CA GLU A 91 22.32 -2.60 28.22
C GLU A 91 21.36 -1.78 27.31
N GLU A 92 20.43 -1.05 27.95
CA GLU A 92 19.50 -0.13 27.28
C GLU A 92 20.25 1.10 26.74
N SER A 93 20.43 1.16 25.42
CA SER A 93 20.80 2.41 24.76
C SER A 93 19.55 3.25 24.49
N ASN A 94 19.30 4.22 25.39
CA ASN A 94 18.33 5.29 25.15
C ASN A 94 18.84 6.22 24.03
N LEU A 95 18.48 5.92 22.78
CA LEU A 95 18.72 6.81 21.65
C LEU A 95 17.42 7.49 21.20
N ILE A 96 17.20 8.66 21.81
CA ILE A 96 16.60 9.88 21.23
C ILE A 96 15.18 9.70 20.69
N ASN A 97 14.21 9.84 21.59
CA ASN A 97 13.02 10.64 21.30
C ASN A 97 13.47 12.07 21.00
N ASN A 98 13.48 12.47 19.72
CA ASN A 98 13.11 13.81 19.25
C ASN A 98 13.34 13.94 17.74
N GLN A 99 12.28 14.39 17.07
CA GLN A 99 12.24 14.92 15.70
C GLN A 99 12.15 13.90 14.56
N VAL A 100 10.98 13.27 14.43
CA VAL A 100 10.36 13.10 13.11
C VAL A 100 9.13 14.01 13.07
N GLU A 101 9.35 15.32 13.27
CA GLU A 101 8.36 16.33 12.89
C GLU A 101 8.47 16.52 11.37
N ASP A 102 7.44 16.05 10.68
CA ASP A 102 6.71 16.80 9.65
C ASP A 102 7.55 17.46 8.54
N ASN A 103 8.49 16.72 7.97
CA ASN A 103 9.05 17.02 6.65
C ASN A 103 8.79 15.87 5.67
N VAL A 104 7.58 15.30 5.70
CA VAL A 104 7.05 14.64 4.51
C VAL A 104 6.56 15.78 3.61
N PRO A 105 7.26 16.13 2.51
CA PRO A 105 6.71 17.09 1.56
C PRO A 105 5.30 16.62 1.20
N ASP A 106 4.35 17.55 1.10
CA ASP A 106 3.03 17.28 0.52
C ASP A 106 3.26 16.84 -0.94
N VAL A 107 3.51 15.55 -1.10
CA VAL A 107 3.57 14.87 -2.38
C VAL A 107 2.12 14.68 -2.81
N GLY A 108 1.51 15.81 -3.15
CA GLY A 108 0.21 15.88 -3.80
C GLY A 108 0.20 14.84 -4.90
N GLY A 109 -0.56 13.78 -4.68
CA GLY A 109 -0.29 12.47 -5.26
C GLY A 109 -0.04 12.50 -6.76
N ILE A 110 1.15 12.02 -7.13
CA ILE A 110 1.45 11.20 -8.32
C ILE A 110 2.85 10.59 -8.08
N TYR A 111 2.89 9.56 -7.23
CA TYR A 111 4.08 8.78 -6.82
C TYR A 111 5.03 9.48 -5.84
#